data_AF-A0A0N5D4T5-F1
#
_entry.id   AF-A0A0N5D4T5-F1
#
_cell.length_a   1.000
_cell.length_b   1.000
_cell.length_c   1.000
_cell.angle_alpha   90.00
_cell.angle_beta   90.00
_cell.angle_gamma   90.00
#
_symmetry.space_group_name_H-M   'P 1'
#
loop_
_entity.id
_entity.type
_entity.pdbx_description
1 polymer ?
#
loop_
_entity_poly.entity_id
_entity_poly.type
_entity_poly.pdbx_seq_one_letter_code
_entity_poly.pdbx_strand_id
1 'polypeptide(L)'
;MTLLALLLANYIQSEIQKLDDPSQLRNSSSYVILQIFIKLYGKTESYKCEIAKLNDILKQSQNELGHFNLNPVSVYQSITGHKAEIIDKAMSNAIVAKVLNDTKRFLTKWALAYAELIFRTITEYPYVFEKIITY
;
A
#
# COMPACT_ATOMS: atom_id res chain seq x y z
N MET A 1 19.96 -10.96 19.92
CA MET A 1 18.62 -11.55 19.74
C MET A 1 18.23 -12.26 21.03
N THR A 2 17.05 -11.98 21.59
CA THR A 2 16.60 -12.60 22.85
C THR A 2 16.00 -13.98 22.57
N LEU A 3 16.14 -14.93 23.50
CA LEU A 3 15.56 -16.28 23.43
C LEU A 3 14.04 -16.24 23.16
N LEU A 4 13.36 -15.27 23.77
CA LEU A 4 11.93 -15.04 23.57
C LEU A 4 11.58 -14.73 22.10
N ALA A 5 12.40 -13.94 21.41
CA ALA A 5 12.15 -13.59 20.01
C ALA A 5 12.25 -14.82 19.09
N LEU A 6 13.19 -15.73 19.36
CA LEU A 6 13.32 -16.99 18.63
C LEU A 6 12.15 -17.94 18.90
N LEU A 7 11.71 -18.04 20.15
CA LEU A 7 10.60 -18.91 20.54
C LEU A 7 9.28 -18.45 19.88
N LEU A 8 9.03 -17.15 19.87
CA LEU A 8 7.88 -16.55 19.20
C LEU A 8 7.95 -16.68 17.67
N ALA A 9 9.14 -16.57 17.07
CA ALA A 9 9.32 -16.83 15.63
C ALA A 9 8.98 -18.28 15.26
N ASN A 10 9.43 -19.26 16.06
CA ASN A 10 9.10 -20.67 15.86
C ASN A 10 7.60 -20.95 16.07
N TYR A 11 6.96 -20.26 17.01
CA TYR A 11 5.50 -20.35 17.20
C TYR A 11 4.77 -19.84 15.95
N ILE A 12 5.17 -18.68 15.42
CA ILE A 12 4.61 -18.13 14.18
C ILE A 12 4.74 -19.13 13.04
N GLN A 13 5.93 -19.70 12.87
CA GLN A 13 6.18 -20.70 11.84
C GLN A 13 5.29 -21.93 11.98
N SER A 14 5.16 -22.49 13.19
CA SER A 14 4.34 -23.67 13.44
C SER A 14 2.85 -23.42 13.20
N GLU A 15 2.36 -22.20 13.47
CA GLU A 15 0.98 -21.84 13.18
C GLU A 15 0.74 -21.71 11.67
N ILE A 16 1.63 -21.00 10.95
CA ILE A 16 1.55 -20.85 9.49
C ILE A 16 1.50 -22.21 8.78
N GLN A 17 2.31 -23.18 9.21
CA GLN A 17 2.34 -24.53 8.63
C GLN A 17 1.05 -25.33 8.83
N LYS A 18 0.22 -24.95 9.80
CA LYS A 18 -1.06 -25.61 10.11
C LYS A 18 -2.26 -24.94 9.45
N LEU A 19 -2.05 -23.80 8.77
CA LEU A 19 -3.13 -23.11 8.09
C LEU A 19 -3.45 -23.82 6.77
N ASP A 20 -4.71 -24.23 6.60
CA ASP A 20 -5.22 -24.77 5.34
C ASP A 20 -5.41 -23.66 4.29
N ASP A 21 -5.69 -22.43 4.74
CA ASP A 21 -5.81 -21.24 3.90
C ASP A 21 -4.92 -20.10 4.45
N PRO A 22 -3.95 -19.59 3.66
CA PRO A 22 -3.09 -18.47 4.04
C PRO A 22 -3.84 -17.20 4.47
N SER A 23 -5.08 -17.00 3.99
CA SER A 23 -5.91 -15.84 4.36
C SER A 23 -6.26 -15.83 5.86
N GLN A 24 -6.31 -17.00 6.49
CA GLN A 24 -6.65 -17.18 7.91
C GLN A 24 -5.58 -16.64 8.85
N LEU A 25 -4.34 -16.47 8.38
CA LEU A 25 -3.26 -15.88 9.18
C LEU A 25 -3.68 -14.54 9.79
N ARG A 26 -4.45 -13.71 9.06
CA ARG A 26 -4.87 -12.38 9.53
C ARG A 26 -5.71 -12.41 10.81
N ASN A 27 -6.37 -13.53 11.09
CA ASN A 27 -7.23 -13.71 12.27
C ASN A 27 -6.52 -14.51 13.37
N SER A 28 -5.24 -14.82 13.19
CA SER A 28 -4.49 -15.73 14.02
C SER A 28 -3.65 -14.99 15.07
N SER A 29 -3.28 -15.70 16.13
CA SER A 29 -2.45 -15.12 17.20
C SER A 29 -1.05 -14.78 16.70
N SER A 30 -0.53 -15.60 15.76
CA SER A 30 0.72 -15.33 15.06
C SER A 30 0.75 -14.01 14.29
N TYR A 31 -0.37 -13.56 13.72
CA TYR A 31 -0.40 -12.25 13.08
C TYR A 31 -0.24 -11.11 14.09
N VAL A 32 -0.84 -11.23 15.28
CA VAL A 32 -0.64 -10.26 16.35
C VAL A 32 0.82 -10.20 16.79
N ILE A 33 1.46 -11.36 16.97
CA ILE A 33 2.88 -11.45 17.35
C ILE A 33 3.77 -10.88 16.22
N LEU A 34 3.47 -11.18 14.96
CA LEU A 34 4.18 -10.64 13.81
C LEU A 34 4.09 -9.11 13.77
N GLN A 35 2.92 -8.52 14.06
CA GLN A 35 2.76 -7.07 14.14
C GLN A 35 3.61 -6.45 15.26
N ILE A 36 3.75 -7.12 16.40
CA ILE A 36 4.63 -6.69 17.49
C ILE A 36 6.09 -6.72 17.02
N PHE A 37 6.52 -7.78 16.35
CA PHE A 37 7.86 -7.85 15.78
C PHE A 37 8.12 -6.75 14.75
N ILE A 38 7.15 -6.45 13.87
CA ILE A 38 7.29 -5.38 12.87
C ILE A 38 7.54 -4.04 13.56
N LYS A 39 6.85 -3.77 14.68
CA LYS A 39 7.05 -2.53 15.43
C LYS A 39 8.37 -2.47 16.18
N LEU A 40 8.82 -3.59 16.75
CA LEU A 40 10.02 -3.64 17.59
C LEU A 40 11.32 -3.72 16.78
N TYR A 41 11.29 -4.50 15.71
CA TYR A 41 12.48 -4.85 14.92
C TYR A 41 12.44 -4.31 13.51
N GLY A 42 11.27 -3.96 12.97
CA GLY A 42 11.21 -3.25 11.71
C GLY A 42 12.01 -1.97 11.84
N LYS A 43 12.89 -1.69 10.87
CA LYS A 43 13.63 -0.42 10.76
C LYS A 43 12.63 0.71 10.41
N THR A 44 11.59 0.89 11.21
CA THR A 44 10.42 1.67 10.82
C THR A 44 10.63 3.17 10.84
N GLU A 45 11.57 3.62 11.67
CA GLU A 45 11.86 5.05 11.81
C GLU A 45 12.63 5.63 10.63
N SER A 46 13.48 4.85 9.96
CA SER A 46 14.26 5.36 8.82
C SER A 46 13.37 5.68 7.61
N TYR A 47 12.37 4.84 7.31
CA TYR A 47 11.45 5.12 6.21
C TYR A 47 10.39 6.17 6.56
N LYS A 48 10.04 6.37 7.85
CA LYS A 48 9.00 7.32 8.26
C LYS A 48 9.35 8.75 7.84
N CYS A 49 10.61 9.16 7.95
CA CYS A 49 11.05 10.49 7.52
C CYS A 49 10.97 10.66 6.00
N GLU A 50 11.39 9.67 5.23
CA GLU A 50 11.32 9.71 3.76
C GLU A 50 9.87 9.66 3.26
N ILE A 51 9.02 8.84 3.89
CA ILE A 51 7.56 8.82 3.63
C ILE A 51 6.92 10.15 3.99
N ALA A 52 7.30 10.79 5.10
CA ALA A 52 6.78 12.10 5.49
C ALA A 52 7.15 13.16 4.44
N LYS A 53 8.40 13.20 3.99
CA LYS A 53 8.83 14.09 2.89
C LYS A 53 8.04 13.84 1.61
N LEU A 54 7.87 12.58 1.23
CA LEU A 54 7.10 12.20 0.04
C LEU A 54 5.64 12.65 0.15
N ASN A 55 5.04 12.53 1.34
CA ASN A 55 3.69 13.04 1.63
C ASN A 55 3.59 14.56 1.51
N ASP A 56 4.60 15.30 1.98
CA ASP A 56 4.57 16.76 1.89
C ASP A 56 4.68 17.24 0.44
N ILE A 57 5.53 16.61 -0.38
CA ILE A 57 5.60 16.89 -1.82
C ILE A 57 4.26 16.51 -2.49
N LEU A 58 3.67 15.36 -2.11
CA LEU A 58 2.38 14.93 -2.63
C LEU A 58 1.30 15.98 -2.34
N LYS A 59 1.19 16.47 -1.09
CA LYS A 59 0.22 17.51 -0.71
C LYS A 59 0.41 18.79 -1.51
N GLN A 60 1.65 19.23 -1.73
CA GLN A 60 1.94 20.40 -2.56
C GLN A 60 1.48 20.19 -4.01
N SER A 61 1.70 19.00 -4.57
CA SER A 61 1.28 18.65 -5.94
C SER A 61 -0.21 18.35 -6.11
N GLN A 62 -0.91 17.93 -5.04
CA GLN A 62 -2.35 17.63 -5.10
C GLN A 62 -3.19 18.88 -5.41
N ASN A 63 -2.71 20.05 -5.01
CA ASN A 63 -3.34 21.32 -5.37
C ASN A 63 -3.34 21.58 -6.90
N GLU A 64 -2.54 20.84 -7.68
CA GLU A 64 -2.47 20.96 -9.14
C GLU A 64 -3.51 20.10 -9.87
N LEU A 65 -4.03 19.03 -9.24
CA LEU A 65 -5.03 18.15 -9.81
C LEU A 65 -6.37 18.36 -9.11
N GLY A 66 -7.20 19.25 -9.67
CA GLY A 66 -8.56 19.53 -9.17
C GLY A 66 -9.50 18.30 -9.10
N HIS A 67 -9.10 17.15 -9.67
CA HIS A 67 -9.89 15.92 -9.66
C HIS A 67 -9.05 14.68 -9.38
N PHE A 68 -9.47 13.93 -8.35
CA PHE A 68 -8.84 12.71 -7.89
C PHE A 68 -9.84 11.55 -7.91
N ASN A 69 -10.33 11.20 -9.10
CA ASN A 69 -11.35 10.18 -9.25
C ASN A 69 -11.09 9.33 -10.49
N LEU A 70 -10.97 8.02 -10.28
CA LEU A 70 -10.79 7.04 -11.36
C LEU A 70 -12.13 6.46 -11.87
N ASN A 71 -13.27 6.88 -11.31
CA ASN A 71 -14.58 6.44 -11.76
C ASN A 71 -15.08 7.35 -12.90
N PRO A 72 -15.21 6.83 -14.14
CA PRO A 72 -15.61 7.63 -15.29
C PRO A 72 -16.99 8.27 -15.15
N VAL A 73 -17.94 7.56 -14.54
CA VAL A 73 -19.32 8.05 -14.36
C VAL A 73 -19.34 9.22 -13.38
N SER A 74 -18.57 9.13 -12.30
CA SER A 74 -18.46 10.21 -11.32
C SER A 74 -17.78 11.45 -11.90
N VAL A 75 -16.71 11.26 -12.67
CA VAL A 75 -16.00 12.36 -13.35
C VAL A 75 -16.90 13.02 -14.40
N TYR A 76 -17.64 12.23 -15.18
CA TYR A 76 -18.62 12.72 -16.13
C TYR A 76 -19.71 13.54 -15.42
N GLN A 77 -20.22 13.05 -14.29
CA GLN A 77 -21.23 13.77 -13.51
C GLN A 77 -20.69 15.09 -12.94
N SER A 78 -19.46 15.13 -12.44
CA SER A 78 -18.86 16.37 -11.94
C SER A 78 -18.63 17.42 -13.03
N ILE A 79 -18.37 16.99 -14.27
CA ILE A 79 -18.11 17.89 -15.40
C ILE A 79 -19.41 18.38 -16.04
N THR A 80 -20.39 17.47 -16.21
CA THR A 80 -21.60 17.75 -17.00
C THR A 80 -22.83 18.07 -16.15
N GLY A 81 -22.77 17.84 -14.84
CA GLY A 81 -23.93 17.95 -13.94
C GLY A 81 -24.93 16.78 -14.06
N HIS A 82 -24.75 15.87 -15.02
CA HIS A 82 -25.64 14.74 -15.28
C HIS A 82 -24.92 13.41 -15.10
N LYS A 83 -25.59 12.43 -14.49
CA LYS A 83 -25.03 11.09 -14.34
C LYS A 83 -25.05 10.36 -15.68
N ALA A 84 -23.92 9.81 -16.11
CA ALA A 84 -23.89 8.93 -17.28
C ALA A 84 -24.61 7.61 -16.96
N GLU A 85 -25.36 7.10 -17.93
CA GLU A 85 -26.11 5.84 -17.81
C GLU A 85 -25.18 4.62 -17.89
N ILE A 86 -24.11 4.72 -18.67
CA ILE A 86 -23.11 3.65 -18.89
C ILE A 86 -21.70 4.24 -18.94
N ILE A 87 -20.70 3.41 -18.59
CA ILE A 87 -19.28 3.80 -18.56
C ILE A 87 -18.79 4.25 -19.94
N ASP A 88 -19.17 3.55 -21.01
CA ASP A 88 -18.71 3.86 -22.37
C ASP A 88 -19.15 5.27 -22.82
N LYS A 89 -20.36 5.68 -22.43
CA LYS A 89 -20.87 7.04 -22.66
C LYS A 89 -20.04 8.08 -21.92
N ALA A 90 -19.64 7.78 -20.67
CA ALA A 90 -18.76 8.65 -19.90
C ALA A 90 -17.36 8.74 -20.51
N MET A 91 -16.79 7.61 -20.94
CA MET A 91 -15.46 7.51 -21.55
C MET A 91 -15.38 8.13 -22.94
N SER A 92 -16.50 8.20 -23.67
CA SER A 92 -16.58 8.87 -24.98
C SER A 92 -16.44 10.40 -24.88
N ASN A 93 -16.57 10.97 -23.68
CA ASN A 93 -16.32 12.39 -23.46
C ASN A 93 -14.81 12.67 -23.35
N ALA A 94 -14.28 13.46 -24.27
CA ALA A 94 -12.85 13.77 -24.34
C ALA A 94 -12.28 14.43 -23.07
N ILE A 95 -13.09 15.24 -22.37
CA ILE A 95 -12.68 15.88 -21.11
C ILE A 95 -12.58 14.83 -20.01
N VAL A 96 -13.57 13.94 -19.90
CA VAL A 96 -13.56 12.83 -18.92
C VAL A 96 -12.37 11.91 -19.17
N ALA A 97 -12.15 11.50 -20.42
CA ALA A 97 -11.01 10.65 -20.79
C ALA A 97 -9.67 11.31 -20.44
N LYS A 98 -9.53 12.62 -20.69
CA LYS A 98 -8.33 13.38 -20.32
C LYS A 98 -8.13 13.41 -18.80
N VAL A 99 -9.16 13.77 -18.03
CA VAL A 99 -9.08 13.82 -16.56
C VAL A 99 -8.69 12.46 -15.98
N LEU A 100 -9.31 11.37 -16.45
CA LEU A 100 -8.97 10.02 -15.98
C LEU A 100 -7.53 9.63 -16.31
N ASN A 101 -7.06 9.96 -17.52
CA ASN A 101 -5.67 9.70 -17.90
C ASN A 101 -4.68 10.50 -17.05
N ASP A 102 -4.99 11.76 -16.75
CA ASP A 102 -4.18 12.62 -15.89
C ASP A 102 -4.15 12.08 -14.44
N THR A 103 -5.32 11.72 -13.89
CA THR A 103 -5.43 11.08 -12.56
C THR A 103 -4.67 9.75 -12.52
N LYS A 104 -4.80 8.90 -13.55
CA LYS A 104 -4.08 7.63 -13.64
C LYS A 104 -2.56 7.84 -13.65
N ARG A 105 -2.06 8.76 -14.49
CA ARG A 105 -0.64 9.09 -14.57
C ARG A 105 -0.11 9.60 -13.24
N PHE A 106 -0.86 10.46 -12.56
CA PHE A 106 -0.49 10.96 -11.25
C PHE A 106 -0.42 9.84 -10.21
N LEU A 107 -1.47 9.02 -10.10
CA LEU A 107 -1.53 7.90 -9.17
C LEU A 107 -0.39 6.90 -9.41
N THR A 108 -0.11 6.57 -10.67
CA THR A 108 1.01 5.68 -11.03
C THR A 108 2.34 6.28 -10.59
N LYS A 109 2.59 7.57 -10.88
CA LYS A 109 3.83 8.26 -10.47
C LYS A 109 4.06 8.13 -8.96
N TRP A 110 3.03 8.41 -8.16
CA TRP A 110 3.16 8.35 -6.71
C TRP A 110 3.23 6.93 -6.18
N ALA A 111 2.44 6.00 -6.71
CA ALA A 111 2.54 4.59 -6.35
C ALA A 111 3.95 4.03 -6.59
N LEU A 112 4.58 4.39 -7.71
CA LEU A 112 5.96 4.01 -8.01
C LEU A 112 6.95 4.65 -7.02
N ALA A 113 6.80 5.94 -6.70
CA ALA A 113 7.68 6.61 -5.73
C ALA A 113 7.59 5.98 -4.32
N TYR A 114 6.38 5.62 -3.88
CA TYR A 114 6.18 4.89 -2.63
C TYR A 114 6.78 3.48 -2.68
N ALA A 115 6.55 2.74 -3.77
CA ALA A 115 7.08 1.40 -3.94
C ALA A 115 8.61 1.41 -3.95
N GLU A 116 9.23 2.33 -4.70
CA GLU A 116 10.69 2.48 -4.74
C GLU A 116 11.26 2.74 -3.36
N LEU A 117 10.65 3.64 -2.58
CA LEU A 117 11.09 3.93 -1.22
C LEU A 117 11.01 2.69 -0.31
N ILE A 118 9.90 1.96 -0.38
CA ILE A 118 9.68 0.73 0.41
C ILE A 118 10.69 -0.34 0.01
N PHE A 119 10.85 -0.63 -1.28
CA PHE A 119 11.71 -1.71 -1.73
C PHE A 119 13.22 -1.38 -1.69
N ARG A 120 13.61 -0.11 -1.83
CA ARG A 120 15.03 0.31 -1.70
C ARG A 120 15.55 0.11 -0.28
N THR A 121 14.69 0.20 0.73
CA THR A 121 15.08 0.12 2.16
C THR A 121 14.91 -1.27 2.77
N ILE A 122 14.25 -2.19 2.07
CA ILE A 122 14.05 -3.60 2.51
C ILE A 122 15.28 -4.49 2.19
N THR A 123 16.44 -3.92 1.86
CA THR A 123 17.64 -4.70 1.51
C THR A 123 18.18 -5.59 2.64
N GLU A 124 17.77 -5.38 3.90
CA GLU A 124 18.09 -6.26 5.02
C GLU A 124 16.88 -6.42 5.95
N TYR A 125 16.19 -7.55 5.84
CA TYR A 125 15.23 -7.94 6.87
C TYR A 125 16.00 -8.21 8.17
N PRO A 126 15.52 -7.70 9.32
CA PRO A 126 16.06 -8.13 10.60
C PRO A 126 16.01 -9.66 10.68
N TYR A 127 17.07 -10.29 11.18
CA TYR A 127 17.24 -11.76 11.25
C TYR A 127 16.01 -12.52 11.78
N VAL A 128 15.21 -11.91 12.67
CA VAL A 128 13.96 -12.52 13.18
C VAL A 128 12.91 -12.73 12.09
N PHE A 129 12.84 -11.83 11.10
CA PHE A 129 11.93 -11.95 9.96
C PHE A 129 12.46 -12.92 8.93
N GLU A 130 13.77 -12.96 8.68
CA GLU A 130 14.37 -14.00 7.84
C GLU A 130 14.02 -15.39 8.37
N LYS A 131 14.07 -15.59 9.70
CA LYS A 131 13.66 -16.86 10.31
C LYS A 131 12.20 -17.24 10.07
N ILE A 132 11.32 -16.26 9.90
CA ILE A 132 9.89 -16.48 9.61
C ILE A 132 9.65 -16.69 8.10
N ILE A 133 10.44 -16.05 7.23
CA ILE A 133 10.18 -15.96 5.77
C ILE A 133 10.88 -17.08 4.97
N THR A 134 12.03 -17.60 5.41
CA THR A 134 12.93 -18.42 4.56
C THR A 134 12.59 -19.92 4.49
N TYR A 135 11.37 -20.36 4.84
CA TYR A 135 10.89 -21.75 4.70
C TYR A 135 9.40 -21.79 4.35
#